data_AF-A0A841QHA8-F1
#
_entry.id   AF-A0A841QHA8-F1
#
_cell.length_a   1.000
_cell.length_b   1.000
_cell.length_c   1.000
_cell.angle_alpha   90.00
_cell.angle_beta   90.00
_cell.angle_gamma   90.00
#
_symmetry.space_group_name_H-M   'P 1'
#
loop_
_entity.id
_entity.type
_entity.pdbx_description
1 polymer ?
#
loop_
_entity_poly.entity_id
_entity_poly.type
_entity_poly.pdbx_seq_one_letter_code
_entity_poly.pdbx_strand_id
1 'polypeptide(L)'
;MIKNYWVLLKIFLYEKINWPDFWMAIRMVCFVFLYCMNISPVSAKTEGDFPDDVSVFFHDADICQYLAGEWDSNLPPKRKNELSDEMNKVCSNIHERQEYFEKKYVRNKSIIRKLKSYEF
;
A
#
# COMPACT_ATOMS: atom_id res chain seq x y z
N MET A 1 -64.16 -23.54 7.27
CA MET A 1 -63.76 -23.65 5.86
C MET A 1 -62.34 -23.09 5.67
N ILE A 2 -61.31 -23.67 6.34
CA ILE A 2 -59.94 -23.09 6.45
C ILE A 2 -58.83 -24.15 6.25
N LYS A 3 -59.11 -25.29 5.59
CA LYS A 3 -58.09 -26.36 5.41
C LYS A 3 -57.35 -26.33 4.07
N ASN A 4 -57.70 -25.46 3.13
CA ASN A 4 -57.19 -25.55 1.75
C ASN A 4 -56.13 -24.50 1.34
N TYR A 5 -55.82 -23.51 2.17
CA TYR A 5 -54.82 -22.49 1.79
C TYR A 5 -53.37 -22.96 1.93
N TRP A 6 -53.08 -23.85 2.88
CA TRP A 6 -51.71 -24.33 3.14
C TRP A 6 -51.19 -25.31 2.09
N VAL A 7 -52.08 -26.01 1.38
CA VAL A 7 -51.69 -26.95 0.31
C VAL A 7 -51.38 -26.18 -0.96
N LEU A 8 -52.17 -25.17 -1.30
CA LEU A 8 -51.96 -24.33 -2.48
C LEU A 8 -50.71 -23.45 -2.37
N LEU A 9 -50.38 -22.94 -1.17
CA LEU A 9 -49.15 -22.15 -0.99
C LEU A 9 -47.87 -23.01 -1.14
N LYS A 10 -47.93 -24.29 -0.76
CA LYS A 10 -46.79 -25.21 -0.92
C LYS A 10 -46.53 -25.60 -2.37
N ILE A 11 -47.59 -25.75 -3.19
CA ILE A 11 -47.45 -26.10 -4.61
C ILE A 11 -46.89 -24.91 -5.40
N PHE A 12 -47.34 -23.69 -5.12
CA PHE A 12 -46.92 -22.50 -5.87
C PHE A 12 -45.46 -22.07 -5.64
N LEU A 13 -44.86 -22.43 -4.50
CA LEU A 13 -43.48 -22.09 -4.18
C LEU A 13 -42.45 -23.11 -4.71
N TYR A 14 -42.88 -24.29 -5.17
CA TYR A 14 -41.97 -25.39 -5.49
C TYR A 14 -41.73 -25.60 -7.00
N GLU A 15 -42.53 -24.98 -7.88
CA GLU A 15 -42.52 -25.31 -9.32
C GLU A 15 -41.65 -24.38 -10.19
N LYS A 16 -40.97 -23.37 -9.61
CA LYS A 16 -40.23 -22.36 -10.38
C LYS A 16 -38.75 -22.18 -10.04
N ILE A 17 -38.14 -23.12 -9.31
CA ILE A 17 -36.68 -23.12 -9.09
C ILE A 17 -36.06 -24.30 -9.83
N ASN A 18 -35.55 -23.99 -11.01
CA ASN A 18 -34.69 -24.87 -11.77
C ASN A 18 -33.35 -24.96 -11.02
N TRP A 19 -33.11 -26.08 -10.36
CA TRP A 19 -31.92 -26.33 -9.52
C TRP A 19 -30.55 -26.04 -10.18
N PRO A 20 -30.32 -26.29 -11.50
CA PRO A 20 -29.04 -25.94 -12.11
C PRO A 20 -28.83 -24.42 -12.25
N ASP A 21 -29.90 -23.64 -12.45
CA ASP A 21 -29.81 -22.18 -12.53
C ASP A 21 -29.53 -21.56 -11.17
N PHE A 22 -30.07 -22.16 -10.10
CA PHE A 22 -29.79 -21.73 -8.72
C PHE A 22 -28.32 -21.96 -8.33
N TRP A 23 -27.76 -23.11 -8.69
CA TRP A 23 -26.33 -23.40 -8.45
C TRP A 23 -25.40 -22.50 -9.28
N MET A 24 -25.78 -22.19 -10.52
CA MET A 24 -25.04 -21.26 -11.38
C MET A 24 -25.12 -19.82 -10.87
N ALA A 25 -26.28 -19.39 -10.38
CA ALA A 25 -26.47 -18.08 -9.75
C ALA A 25 -25.65 -17.93 -8.46
N ILE A 26 -25.64 -18.96 -7.59
CA ILE A 26 -24.80 -18.97 -6.38
C ILE A 26 -23.32 -18.86 -6.75
N ARG A 27 -22.87 -19.64 -7.74
CA ARG A 27 -21.48 -19.62 -8.19
C ARG A 27 -21.09 -18.25 -8.76
N MET A 28 -21.93 -17.64 -9.59
CA MET A 28 -21.71 -16.28 -10.13
C MET A 28 -21.65 -15.22 -9.03
N VAL A 29 -22.57 -15.25 -8.06
CA VAL A 29 -22.58 -14.31 -6.93
C VAL A 29 -21.31 -14.47 -6.07
N CYS A 30 -20.85 -15.69 -5.81
CA CYS A 30 -19.60 -15.93 -5.09
C CYS A 30 -18.37 -15.39 -5.82
N PHE A 31 -18.27 -15.56 -7.15
CA PHE A 31 -17.14 -15.03 -7.93
C PHE A 31 -17.12 -13.50 -7.97
N VAL A 32 -18.27 -12.85 -8.10
CA VAL A 32 -18.37 -11.38 -8.04
C VAL A 32 -17.99 -10.87 -6.65
N PHE A 33 -18.44 -11.52 -5.58
CA PHE A 33 -18.12 -11.14 -4.20
C PHE A 33 -16.61 -11.26 -3.90
N LEU A 34 -15.96 -12.32 -4.39
CA LEU A 34 -14.51 -12.52 -4.27
C LEU A 34 -13.70 -11.49 -5.08
N TYR A 35 -14.22 -11.07 -6.24
CA TYR A 35 -13.58 -10.04 -7.06
C TYR A 35 -13.63 -8.65 -6.40
N CYS A 36 -14.76 -8.30 -5.76
CA CYS A 36 -14.91 -7.02 -5.07
C CYS A 36 -14.03 -6.87 -3.81
N MET A 37 -13.67 -7.97 -3.14
CA MET A 37 -12.80 -7.94 -1.94
C MET A 37 -11.31 -7.74 -2.26
N ASN A 38 -10.89 -7.92 -3.53
CA ASN A 38 -9.49 -7.75 -3.94
C ASN A 38 -9.14 -6.32 -4.40
N ILE A 39 -10.13 -5.43 -4.50
CA ILE A 39 -9.89 -4.00 -4.77
C ILE A 39 -9.81 -3.27 -3.43
N SER A 40 -8.86 -3.65 -2.59
CA SER A 40 -8.42 -2.74 -1.55
C SER A 40 -7.58 -1.66 -2.24
N PRO A 41 -7.96 -0.37 -2.20
CA PRO A 41 -6.98 0.66 -2.52
C PRO A 41 -5.82 0.46 -1.56
N VAL A 42 -4.61 0.30 -2.09
CA VAL A 42 -3.41 0.34 -1.25
C VAL A 42 -3.32 1.79 -0.76
N SER A 43 -3.96 2.07 0.38
CA SER A 43 -3.70 3.29 1.11
C SER A 43 -2.33 3.10 1.73
N ALA A 44 -1.30 3.56 1.01
CA ALA A 44 0.00 3.81 1.62
C ALA A 44 -0.26 4.80 2.75
N LYS A 45 -0.28 4.28 3.98
CA LYS A 45 -0.40 5.10 5.18
C LYS A 45 0.95 5.77 5.33
N THR A 46 1.09 7.00 4.83
CA THR A 46 2.23 7.83 5.23
C THR A 46 2.12 7.97 6.74
N GLU A 47 3.13 7.48 7.46
CA GLU A 47 3.21 7.61 8.91
C GLU A 47 3.16 9.09 9.29
N GLY A 48 1.97 9.61 9.62
CA GLY A 48 1.77 10.99 10.05
C GLY A 48 1.77 11.99 8.91
N ASP A 49 0.84 12.94 8.95
CA ASP A 49 0.86 14.14 8.09
C ASP A 49 2.10 14.96 8.43
N PHE A 50 3.22 14.64 7.79
CA PHE A 50 4.42 15.45 7.82
C PHE A 50 4.27 16.63 6.85
N PRO A 51 4.79 17.82 7.19
CA PRO A 51 4.85 18.95 6.27
C PRO A 51 5.54 18.57 4.94
N ASP A 52 5.04 19.11 3.83
CA ASP A 52 5.51 18.75 2.48
C ASP A 52 7.03 18.88 2.31
N ASP A 53 7.63 19.90 2.91
CA ASP A 53 9.06 20.18 2.78
C ASP A 53 9.94 19.09 3.41
N VAL A 54 9.58 18.59 4.60
CA VAL A 54 10.29 17.49 5.25
C VAL A 54 9.88 16.13 4.67
N SER A 55 8.66 16.01 4.12
CA SER A 55 8.21 14.79 3.44
C SER A 55 9.04 14.49 2.20
N VAL A 56 9.42 15.51 1.42
CA VAL A 56 10.36 15.34 0.29
C VAL A 56 11.73 14.86 0.79
N PHE A 57 12.22 15.39 1.91
CA PHE A 57 13.45 14.87 2.50
C PHE A 57 13.34 13.39 2.90
N PHE A 58 12.24 12.98 3.55
CA PHE A 58 12.05 11.57 3.91
C PHE A 58 12.01 10.66 2.70
N HIS A 59 11.38 11.09 1.60
CA HIS A 59 11.39 10.35 0.35
C HIS A 59 12.81 10.18 -0.20
N ASP A 60 13.60 11.25 -0.28
CA ASP A 60 14.97 11.19 -0.77
C ASP A 60 15.87 10.35 0.15
N ALA A 61 15.65 10.45 1.47
CA ALA A 61 16.32 9.66 2.49
C ALA A 61 16.07 8.15 2.33
N ASP A 62 14.81 7.77 2.09
CA ASP A 62 14.43 6.38 1.82
C ASP A 62 15.13 5.85 0.55
N ILE A 63 15.21 6.67 -0.51
CA ILE A 63 15.94 6.32 -1.74
C ILE A 63 17.43 6.11 -1.44
N CYS A 64 18.04 6.99 -0.65
CA CYS A 64 19.46 6.87 -0.31
C CYS A 64 19.76 5.58 0.45
N GLN A 65 18.92 5.20 1.42
CA GLN A 65 19.09 3.93 2.14
C GLN A 65 18.88 2.72 1.23
N TYR A 66 17.91 2.78 0.33
CA TYR A 66 17.70 1.74 -0.68
C TYR A 66 18.96 1.56 -1.56
N LEU A 67 19.48 2.66 -2.12
CA LEU A 67 20.67 2.62 -2.98
C LEU A 67 21.93 2.15 -2.23
N ALA A 68 22.08 2.53 -0.97
CA ALA A 68 23.15 2.05 -0.11
C ALA A 68 23.05 0.54 0.13
N GLY A 69 21.83 0.01 0.31
CA GLY A 69 21.58 -1.43 0.45
C GLY A 69 21.87 -2.22 -0.83
N GLU A 70 21.71 -1.60 -2.00
CA GLU A 70 22.05 -2.19 -3.30
C GLU A 70 23.55 -2.21 -3.59
N TRP A 71 24.37 -1.48 -2.83
CA TRP A 71 25.80 -1.38 -3.08
C TRP A 71 26.56 -2.62 -2.61
N ASP A 72 27.20 -3.32 -3.56
CA ASP A 72 28.13 -4.42 -3.27
C ASP A 72 29.47 -4.24 -3.99
N SER A 73 30.55 -4.50 -3.24
CA SER A 73 31.93 -4.59 -3.73
C SER A 73 32.12 -5.54 -4.92
N ASN A 74 31.28 -6.56 -5.07
CA ASN A 74 31.37 -7.54 -6.16
C ASN A 74 30.60 -7.13 -7.43
N LEU A 75 29.92 -5.99 -7.42
CA LEU A 75 29.16 -5.53 -8.58
C LEU A 75 30.06 -5.27 -9.80
N PRO A 76 29.57 -5.56 -11.03
CA PRO A 76 30.23 -5.16 -12.25
C PRO A 76 30.45 -3.64 -12.32
N PRO A 77 31.54 -3.16 -12.95
CA PRO A 77 31.86 -1.72 -12.99
C PRO A 77 30.74 -0.85 -13.55
N LYS A 78 30.04 -1.33 -14.59
CA LYS A 78 28.89 -0.62 -15.17
C LYS A 78 27.80 -0.36 -14.13
N ARG A 79 27.45 -1.37 -13.33
CA ARG A 79 26.40 -1.25 -12.31
C ARG A 79 26.82 -0.33 -11.17
N LYS A 80 28.10 -0.38 -10.77
CA LYS A 80 28.66 0.55 -9.77
C LYS A 80 28.56 2.00 -10.24
N ASN A 81 28.86 2.27 -11.51
CA ASN A 81 28.74 3.62 -12.07
C ASN A 81 27.29 4.09 -12.08
N GLU A 82 26.36 3.24 -12.52
CA GLU A 82 24.92 3.55 -12.50
C GLU A 82 24.43 3.89 -11.08
N LEU A 83 24.75 3.06 -10.08
CA LEU A 83 24.42 3.31 -8.68
C LEU A 83 25.07 4.59 -8.15
N SER A 84 26.35 4.81 -8.47
CA SER A 84 27.05 6.03 -8.05
C SER A 84 26.42 7.29 -8.63
N ASP A 85 25.98 7.25 -9.89
CA ASP A 85 25.31 8.38 -10.54
C ASP A 85 23.92 8.65 -9.93
N GLU A 86 23.17 7.60 -9.61
CA GLU A 86 21.88 7.70 -8.91
C GLU A 86 22.06 8.26 -7.50
N MET A 87 23.03 7.75 -6.73
CA MET A 87 23.36 8.24 -5.40
C MET A 87 23.81 9.71 -5.45
N ASN A 88 24.66 10.09 -6.41
CA ASN A 88 25.11 11.49 -6.54
C ASN A 88 23.95 12.45 -6.84
N LYS A 89 22.94 12.02 -7.59
CA LYS A 89 21.77 12.85 -7.92
C LYS A 89 20.87 13.10 -6.71
N VAL A 90 20.64 12.08 -5.88
CA VAL A 90 19.64 12.14 -4.81
C VAL A 90 20.27 12.44 -3.44
N CYS A 91 21.46 11.88 -3.18
CA CYS A 91 22.05 11.81 -1.84
C CYS A 91 23.18 12.82 -1.59
N SER A 92 23.64 13.55 -2.61
CA SER A 92 24.84 14.41 -2.52
C SER A 92 24.82 15.44 -1.39
N ASN A 93 23.65 15.95 -1.01
CA ASN A 93 23.48 16.92 0.07
C ASN A 93 22.57 16.41 1.21
N ILE A 94 22.38 15.09 1.31
CA ILE A 94 21.39 14.53 2.23
C ILE A 94 21.72 14.84 3.69
N HIS A 95 22.99 14.79 4.08
CA HIS A 95 23.44 15.12 5.44
C HIS A 95 23.15 16.59 5.82
N GLU A 96 23.47 17.52 4.92
CA GLU A 96 23.25 18.96 5.13
C GLU A 96 21.75 19.27 5.26
N ARG A 97 20.92 18.60 4.45
CA ARG A 97 19.46 18.69 4.52
C ARG A 97 18.92 18.09 5.82
N GLN A 98 19.46 16.96 6.27
CA GLN A 98 19.07 16.35 7.55
C GLN A 98 19.34 17.32 8.70
N GLU A 99 20.55 17.89 8.78
CA GLU A 99 20.90 18.89 9.80
C GLU A 99 19.99 20.14 9.74
N TYR A 100 19.68 20.62 8.53
CA TYR A 100 18.77 21.74 8.33
C TYR A 100 17.39 21.45 8.93
N PHE A 101 16.82 20.27 8.63
CA PHE A 101 15.52 19.87 9.13
C PHE A 101 15.53 19.58 10.63
N GLU A 102 16.62 19.04 11.18
CA GLU A 102 16.77 18.86 12.63
C GLU A 102 16.72 20.20 13.38
N LYS A 103 17.37 21.24 12.83
CA LYS A 103 17.33 22.60 13.39
C LYS A 103 15.93 23.21 13.24
N LYS A 104 15.33 23.09 12.05
CA LYS A 104 14.00 23.65 11.73
C LYS A 104 12.88 23.05 12.58
N TYR A 105 12.91 21.73 12.80
CA TYR A 105 11.86 20.99 13.51
C TYR A 105 12.25 20.57 14.92
N VAL A 106 13.24 21.21 15.55
CA VAL A 106 13.76 20.84 16.88
C VAL A 106 12.69 20.65 17.97
N ARG A 107 11.55 21.37 17.88
CA ARG A 107 10.43 21.25 18.83
C ARG A 107 9.44 20.14 18.48
N ASN A 108 9.43 19.65 17.23
CA ASN A 108 8.56 18.57 16.79
C ASN A 108 9.23 17.21 17.02
N LYS A 109 8.89 16.58 18.15
CA LYS A 109 9.45 15.28 18.55
C LYS A 109 9.19 14.16 17.53
N SER A 110 8.08 14.20 16.79
CA SER A 110 7.76 13.16 15.80
C SER A 110 8.71 13.24 14.61
N ILE A 111 8.85 14.45 14.05
CA ILE A 111 9.75 14.71 12.92
C ILE A 111 11.20 14.44 13.32
N ILE A 112 11.65 14.91 14.49
CA ILE A 112 13.03 14.66 14.96
C ILE A 112 13.32 13.17 15.13
N ARG A 113 12.36 12.38 15.63
CA ARG A 113 12.54 10.94 15.76
C ARG A 113 12.74 10.27 14.40
N LYS A 114 11.96 10.67 13.40
CA LYS A 114 12.07 10.14 12.03
C LYS A 114 13.33 10.65 11.32
N LEU A 115 13.71 11.92 11.49
CA LEU A 115 14.98 12.42 10.98
C LEU A 115 16.16 11.61 11.52
N LYS A 116 16.14 11.26 12.81
CA LYS A 116 17.20 10.49 13.46
C LYS A 116 17.15 8.98 13.22
N SER A 117 16.11 8.46 12.56
CA SER A 117 16.09 7.04 12.18
C SER A 117 16.90 6.76 10.91
N TYR A 118 17.27 7.80 10.16
CA TYR A 118 18.14 7.67 9.00
C TYR A 118 19.61 7.70 9.42
N GLU A 119 20.34 6.67 9.01
CA GLU A 119 21.80 6.59 9.08
C GLU A 119 22.35 6.73 7.65
N PHE A 120 23.27 7.67 7.46
CA PHE A 120 23.97 7.97 6.21
C PHE A 120 25.47 8.00 6.47
#